data_AF-A0A399NTA4-F1
#
_entry.id   AF-A0A399NTA4-F1
#
_cell.length_a   1.000
_cell.length_b   1.000
_cell.length_c   1.000
_cell.angle_alpha   90.00
_cell.angle_beta   90.00
_cell.angle_gamma   90.00
#
_symmetry.space_group_name_H-M   'P 1'
#
loop_
_entity.id
_entity.type
_entity.pdbx_description
1 polymer ?
#
loop_
_entity_poly.entity_id
_entity_poly.type
_entity_poly.pdbx_seq_one_letter_code
_entity_poly.pdbx_strand_id
1 'polypeptide(L)'
;MRDHGAGWQAQGMIPTRTVHVGFAVTMALLVVLTIGAGRDAGWGAWAAIAAMSALYLLVGRRALEASAAATAAKAEPVPPLPSALVFLALVIPAATWGVASLSSFAIVQCVLCPLVWLLLDRVRDAVIGTLALTGSVAVGFVISFGDLPGAIPTMAVSQGLSLGGSIALGLWITRIADLSHERLHLLEGLRTAQAQVEELGREAGAARERERLSADIHDTVAQDLTGLVMLAQRGRRELRGGETDAMDATLAQLEEGARDALTQTRAIVAATAPMELTDGLGAALARLGAR
;
A
#
# COMPACT_ATOMS: atom_id res chain seq x y z
N MET A 1 15.51 3.69 13.39
CA MET A 1 15.80 3.17 12.03
C MET A 1 14.54 3.42 11.21
N ARG A 2 14.36 4.64 10.66
CA ARG A 2 14.67 4.99 9.27
C ARG A 2 14.48 3.81 8.34
N ASP A 3 13.26 3.64 7.83
CA ASP A 3 13.07 3.08 6.51
C ASP A 3 11.98 3.85 5.73
N HIS A 4 12.49 4.43 4.66
CA HIS A 4 11.94 5.07 3.48
C HIS A 4 10.42 5.28 3.35
N GLY A 5 10.07 6.57 3.38
CA GLY A 5 8.91 7.10 2.67
C GLY A 5 8.96 6.65 1.21
N ALA A 6 8.13 5.66 0.91
CA ALA A 6 7.82 5.26 -0.45
C ALA A 6 7.00 6.40 -1.05
N GLY A 7 7.71 7.29 -1.75
CA GLY A 7 7.13 8.37 -2.52
C GLY A 7 6.03 7.90 -3.45
N TRP A 8 5.14 8.82 -3.80
CA TRP A 8 4.02 8.74 -4.74
C TRP A 8 4.19 7.77 -5.94
N GLN A 9 5.42 7.56 -6.41
CA GLN A 9 5.77 6.64 -7.51
C GLN A 9 5.86 5.14 -7.14
N ALA A 10 6.10 4.78 -5.87
CA ALA A 10 6.18 3.39 -5.43
C ALA A 10 4.80 2.71 -5.40
N GLN A 11 3.71 3.48 -5.47
CA GLN A 11 2.33 2.98 -5.40
C GLN A 11 1.52 3.16 -6.70
N GLY A 12 2.19 3.39 -7.84
CA GLY A 12 1.78 2.82 -9.12
C GLY A 12 0.39 3.16 -9.68
N MET A 13 -0.17 4.35 -9.43
CA MET A 13 -1.45 4.67 -10.08
C MET A 13 -1.33 4.96 -11.58
N ILE A 14 -0.22 5.54 -12.03
CA ILE A 14 0.08 5.70 -13.47
C ILE A 14 1.57 5.42 -13.69
N PRO A 15 1.95 4.24 -14.20
CA PRO A 15 3.33 3.99 -14.60
C PRO A 15 3.75 5.01 -15.66
N THR A 16 4.94 5.62 -15.56
CA THR A 16 5.45 6.52 -16.63
C THR A 16 5.41 5.85 -18.01
N ARG A 17 5.56 4.51 -18.03
CA ARG A 17 5.36 3.65 -19.20
C ARG A 17 3.99 3.81 -19.86
N THR A 18 2.88 3.91 -19.12
CA THR A 18 1.54 4.07 -19.73
C THR A 18 1.39 5.44 -20.38
N VAL A 19 2.05 6.48 -19.83
CA VAL A 19 2.10 7.81 -20.44
C VAL A 19 2.89 7.78 -21.75
N HIS A 20 4.03 7.08 -21.79
CA HIS A 20 4.80 6.89 -23.02
C HIS A 20 4.00 6.15 -24.10
N VAL A 21 3.28 5.09 -23.72
CA VAL A 21 2.41 4.33 -24.63
C VAL A 21 1.27 5.21 -25.13
N GLY A 22 0.60 5.97 -24.26
CA GLY A 22 -0.46 6.89 -24.64
C GLY A 22 0.01 7.93 -25.67
N PHE A 23 1.16 8.56 -25.41
CA PHE A 23 1.75 9.51 -26.35
C PHE A 23 2.11 8.87 -27.70
N ALA A 24 2.72 7.69 -27.69
CA ALA A 24 3.07 6.97 -28.91
C ALA A 24 1.82 6.58 -29.73
N VAL A 25 0.75 6.11 -29.07
CA VAL A 25 -0.53 5.78 -29.71
C VAL A 25 -1.15 7.03 -30.34
N THR A 26 -1.12 8.18 -29.65
CA THR A 26 -1.62 9.43 -30.22
C THR A 26 -0.81 9.88 -31.43
N MET A 27 0.53 9.80 -31.39
CA MET A 27 1.36 10.13 -32.56
C MET A 27 1.07 9.19 -33.73
N ALA A 28 0.92 7.88 -33.48
CA ALA A 28 0.54 6.91 -34.51
C ALA A 28 -0.85 7.23 -35.12
N LEU A 29 -1.81 7.64 -34.28
CA LEU A 29 -3.13 8.05 -34.74
C LEU A 29 -3.06 9.32 -35.60
N LEU A 30 -2.24 10.31 -35.24
CA LEU A 30 -2.02 11.50 -36.06
C LEU A 30 -1.42 11.14 -37.42
N VAL A 31 -0.48 10.19 -37.48
CA VAL A 31 0.07 9.68 -38.74
C VAL A 31 -1.03 9.05 -39.59
N VAL A 32 -1.88 8.19 -39.02
CA VAL A 32 -3.01 7.58 -39.73
C VAL A 32 -3.98 8.63 -40.27
N LEU A 33 -4.32 9.63 -39.46
CA LEU A 33 -5.19 10.74 -39.89
C LEU A 33 -4.57 11.56 -41.03
N THR A 34 -3.25 11.80 -40.97
CA THR A 34 -2.52 12.52 -42.01
C THR A 34 -2.50 11.75 -43.32
N ILE A 35 -2.29 10.43 -43.27
CA ILE A 35 -2.35 9.56 -44.45
C ILE A 35 -3.77 9.53 -45.03
N GLY A 36 -4.79 9.44 -44.18
CA GLY A 36 -6.20 9.42 -44.59
C GLY A 36 -6.66 10.73 -45.26
N ALA A 37 -6.08 11.87 -44.86
CA ALA A 37 -6.33 13.17 -45.48
C ALA A 37 -5.66 13.33 -46.87
N GLY A 38 -4.74 12.43 -47.25
CA GLY A 38 -4.18 12.40 -48.61
C GLY A 38 -3.47 13.70 -49.00
N ARG A 39 -3.90 14.34 -50.10
CA ARG A 39 -3.28 15.58 -50.62
C ARG A 39 -3.64 16.82 -49.82
N ASP A 40 -4.69 16.74 -48.99
CA ASP A 40 -5.11 17.85 -48.12
C ASP A 40 -4.19 17.96 -46.90
N ALA A 41 -3.47 16.88 -46.56
CA ALA A 41 -2.37 16.90 -45.61
C ALA A 41 -1.16 17.63 -46.21
N GLY A 42 -1.12 18.95 -46.06
CA GLY A 42 0.06 19.74 -46.34
C GLY A 42 1.27 19.30 -45.49
N TRP A 43 2.48 19.69 -45.91
CA TRP A 43 3.74 19.39 -45.20
C TRP A 43 3.75 19.82 -43.72
N GLY A 44 2.92 20.80 -43.35
CA GLY A 44 2.75 21.28 -41.98
C GLY A 44 2.26 20.21 -40.99
N ALA A 45 1.43 19.26 -41.44
CA ALA A 45 0.94 18.17 -40.58
C ALA A 45 2.09 17.22 -40.19
N TRP A 46 2.93 16.83 -41.16
CA TRP A 46 4.11 16.01 -40.91
C TRP A 46 5.16 16.73 -40.05
N ALA A 47 5.36 18.03 -40.30
CA ALA A 47 6.25 18.85 -39.49
C ALA A 47 5.78 18.93 -38.03
N ALA A 48 4.48 19.06 -37.78
CA ALA A 48 3.91 19.07 -36.44
C ALA A 48 4.15 17.73 -35.71
N ILE A 49 3.84 16.59 -36.35
CA ILE A 49 4.06 15.27 -35.75
C ILE A 49 5.54 15.06 -35.41
N ALA A 50 6.44 15.40 -36.35
CA ALA A 50 7.88 15.27 -36.15
C ALA A 50 8.37 16.18 -35.01
N ALA A 51 7.92 17.44 -34.97
CA ALA A 51 8.26 18.38 -33.92
C ALA A 51 7.78 17.89 -32.54
N MET A 52 6.52 17.47 -32.42
CA MET A 52 5.96 16.97 -31.16
C MET A 52 6.67 15.71 -30.68
N SER A 53 6.96 14.78 -31.59
CA SER A 53 7.71 13.56 -31.29
C SER A 53 9.13 13.87 -30.83
N ALA A 54 9.83 14.76 -31.53
CA ALA A 54 11.18 15.19 -31.15
C ALA A 54 11.20 15.89 -29.79
N LEU A 55 10.28 16.84 -29.56
CA LEU A 55 10.16 17.54 -28.28
C LEU A 55 9.89 16.57 -27.12
N TYR A 56 9.04 15.58 -27.33
CA TYR A 56 8.74 14.57 -26.32
C TYR A 56 9.95 13.69 -26.02
N LEU A 57 10.66 13.20 -27.04
CA LEU A 57 11.82 12.35 -26.85
C LEU A 57 13.02 13.09 -26.21
N LEU A 58 13.24 14.35 -26.61
CA LEU A 58 14.38 15.15 -26.15
C LEU A 58 14.17 15.75 -24.77
N VAL A 59 12.97 16.29 -24.51
CA VAL A 59 12.68 17.07 -23.29
C VAL A 59 11.57 16.42 -22.49
N GLY A 60 10.45 16.06 -23.12
CA GLY A 60 9.23 15.61 -22.44
C GLY A 60 9.43 14.36 -21.58
N ARG A 61 10.15 13.36 -22.09
CA ARG A 61 10.45 12.12 -21.35
C ARG A 61 11.28 12.39 -20.10
N ARG A 62 12.36 13.17 -20.24
CA ARG A 62 13.23 13.53 -19.11
C ARG A 62 12.51 14.41 -18.11
N ALA A 63 11.69 15.35 -18.58
CA ALA A 63 10.89 16.21 -17.72
C ALA A 63 9.87 15.39 -16.92
N LEU A 64 9.19 14.43 -17.55
CA LEU A 64 8.22 13.56 -16.87
C LEU A 64 8.90 12.68 -15.82
N GLU A 65 10.01 12.03 -16.17
CA GLU A 65 10.77 11.19 -15.24
C GLU A 65 11.30 12.02 -14.05
N ALA A 66 11.80 13.23 -14.31
CA ALA A 66 12.30 14.14 -13.28
C ALA A 66 11.21 14.72 -12.38
N SER A 67 10.07 15.15 -12.95
CA SER A 67 8.91 15.62 -12.19
C SER A 67 8.40 14.50 -11.29
N ALA A 68 8.20 13.31 -11.84
CA ALA A 68 7.68 12.20 -11.07
C ALA A 68 8.66 11.76 -9.95
N ALA A 69 9.97 11.80 -10.20
CA ALA A 69 10.98 11.57 -9.16
C ALA A 69 10.98 12.64 -8.06
N ALA A 70 10.75 13.91 -8.43
CA ALA A 70 10.66 15.01 -7.48
C ALA A 70 9.44 14.88 -6.56
N THR A 71 8.28 14.52 -7.12
CA THR A 71 7.04 14.26 -6.38
C THR A 71 7.17 13.03 -5.47
N ALA A 72 7.95 12.01 -5.87
CA ALA A 72 8.23 10.88 -4.99
C ALA A 72 9.16 11.23 -3.83
N ALA A 73 10.17 12.07 -4.06
CA ALA A 73 11.17 12.37 -3.05
C ALA A 73 10.68 13.34 -1.96
N LYS A 74 9.60 14.09 -2.19
CA LYS A 74 9.13 15.14 -1.28
C LYS A 74 7.65 15.02 -0.97
N ALA A 75 7.29 15.33 0.28
CA ALA A 75 5.90 15.37 0.73
C ALA A 75 5.15 16.66 0.32
N GLU A 76 5.86 17.69 -0.17
CA GLU A 76 5.28 18.97 -0.55
C GLU A 76 5.34 19.24 -2.06
N PRO A 77 4.38 20.02 -2.62
CA PRO A 77 4.36 20.39 -4.04
C PRO A 77 5.66 21.07 -4.46
N VAL A 78 6.35 20.52 -5.45
CA VAL A 78 7.62 21.08 -5.93
C VAL A 78 7.31 22.18 -6.96
N PRO A 79 8.02 23.32 -6.95
CA PRO A 79 7.89 24.28 -8.04
C PRO A 79 8.18 23.61 -9.40
N PRO A 80 7.48 24.01 -10.46
CA PRO A 80 7.60 23.35 -11.76
C PRO A 80 9.04 23.37 -12.26
N LEU A 81 9.54 22.20 -12.65
CA LEU A 81 10.89 22.08 -13.21
C LEU A 81 10.99 22.91 -14.49
N PRO A 82 12.11 23.62 -14.73
CA PRO A 82 12.28 24.44 -15.92
C PRO A 82 12.16 23.60 -17.20
N SER A 83 12.58 22.33 -17.17
CA SER A 83 12.41 21.40 -18.30
C SER A 83 10.94 21.11 -18.64
N ALA A 84 10.07 21.04 -17.64
CA ALA A 84 8.64 20.83 -17.84
C ALA A 84 7.99 22.07 -18.47
N LEU A 85 8.34 23.26 -17.98
CA LEU A 85 7.87 24.53 -18.54
C LEU A 85 8.36 24.73 -19.99
N VAL A 86 9.64 24.44 -20.27
CA VAL A 86 10.20 24.50 -21.63
C VAL A 86 9.49 23.51 -22.55
N PHE A 87 9.25 22.28 -22.10
CA PHE A 87 8.50 21.31 -22.90
C PHE A 87 7.09 21.80 -23.21
N LEU A 88 6.34 22.27 -22.21
CA LEU A 88 4.98 22.80 -22.41
C LEU A 88 4.97 24.03 -23.34
N ALA A 89 5.90 24.95 -23.16
CA ALA A 89 6.03 26.15 -23.98
C ALA A 89 6.33 25.84 -25.46
N LEU A 90 7.00 24.73 -25.76
CA LEU A 90 7.33 24.31 -27.13
C LEU A 90 6.27 23.39 -27.74
N VAL A 91 5.69 22.48 -26.95
CA VAL A 91 4.73 21.49 -27.45
C VAL A 91 3.36 22.11 -27.74
N ILE A 92 2.93 23.12 -26.96
CA ILE A 92 1.63 23.78 -27.16
C ILE A 92 1.57 24.47 -28.53
N PRO A 93 2.54 25.34 -28.93
CA PRO A 93 2.56 25.91 -30.28
C PRO A 93 2.66 24.86 -31.39
N ALA A 94 3.44 23.78 -31.20
CA ALA A 94 3.54 22.70 -32.17
C ALA A 94 2.21 21.97 -32.37
N ALA A 95 1.48 21.71 -31.28
CA ALA A 95 0.13 21.14 -31.33
C ALA A 95 -0.85 22.08 -32.05
N THR A 96 -0.79 23.38 -31.75
CA THR A 96 -1.63 24.40 -32.40
C THR A 96 -1.35 24.50 -33.89
N TRP A 97 -0.09 24.44 -34.30
CA TRP A 97 0.29 24.38 -35.71
C TRP A 97 -0.25 23.12 -36.40
N GLY A 98 -0.21 21.98 -35.71
CA GLY A 98 -0.81 20.74 -36.17
C GLY A 98 -2.32 20.86 -36.40
N VAL A 99 -3.04 21.44 -35.45
CA VAL A 99 -4.50 21.69 -35.55
C VAL A 99 -4.83 22.68 -36.66
N ALA A 100 -4.03 23.74 -36.80
CA ALA A 100 -4.18 24.70 -37.89
C ALA A 100 -4.00 24.04 -39.28
N SER A 101 -3.10 23.05 -39.36
CA SER A 101 -2.88 22.26 -40.59
C SER A 101 -4.03 21.28 -40.85
N LEU A 102 -4.44 20.53 -39.83
CA LEU A 102 -5.53 19.56 -39.88
C LEU A 102 -6.32 19.62 -38.57
N SER A 103 -7.58 20.05 -38.65
CA SER A 103 -8.46 20.18 -37.48
C SER A 103 -8.62 18.87 -36.67
N SER A 104 -8.47 17.71 -37.31
CA SER A 104 -8.51 16.39 -36.66
C SER A 104 -7.39 16.16 -35.63
N PHE A 105 -6.32 16.97 -35.66
CA PHE A 105 -5.21 16.87 -34.72
C PHE A 105 -5.58 17.31 -33.30
N ALA A 106 -6.76 17.92 -33.10
CA ALA A 106 -7.25 18.29 -31.78
C ALA A 106 -7.32 17.10 -30.80
N ILE A 107 -7.38 15.86 -31.31
CA ILE A 107 -7.28 14.63 -30.52
C ILE A 107 -6.00 14.55 -29.66
N VAL A 108 -4.97 15.31 -30.00
CA VAL A 108 -3.73 15.38 -29.21
C VAL A 108 -3.95 15.95 -27.79
N GLN A 109 -5.03 16.72 -27.60
CA GLN A 109 -5.46 17.17 -26.28
C GLN A 109 -5.72 16.00 -25.33
N CYS A 110 -6.18 14.84 -25.82
CA CYS A 110 -6.46 13.67 -24.98
C CYS A 110 -5.22 13.18 -24.21
N VAL A 111 -4.01 13.41 -24.72
CA VAL A 111 -2.76 13.08 -24.03
C VAL A 111 -2.08 14.31 -23.44
N LEU A 112 -2.10 15.45 -24.12
CA LEU A 112 -1.44 16.66 -23.61
C LEU A 112 -2.12 17.21 -22.35
N CYS A 113 -3.45 17.13 -22.25
CA CYS A 113 -4.19 17.57 -21.09
C CYS A 113 -3.76 16.81 -19.81
N PRO A 114 -3.87 15.47 -19.73
CA PRO A 114 -3.33 14.72 -18.58
C PRO A 114 -1.84 15.00 -18.33
N LEU A 115 -1.05 15.17 -19.39
CA LEU A 115 0.38 15.40 -19.28
C LEU A 115 0.72 16.77 -18.67
N VAL A 116 -0.10 17.81 -18.88
CA VAL A 116 0.02 19.09 -18.16
C VAL A 116 -0.14 18.88 -16.65
N TRP A 117 -1.12 18.08 -16.23
CA TRP A 117 -1.38 17.78 -14.82
C TRP A 117 -0.27 16.92 -14.18
N LEU A 118 0.38 16.06 -14.96
CA LEU A 118 1.53 15.28 -14.50
C LEU A 118 2.83 16.08 -14.41
N LEU A 119 2.95 17.16 -15.17
CA LEU A 119 4.14 18.02 -15.19
C LEU A 119 4.05 19.19 -14.19
N LEU A 120 2.82 19.58 -13.81
CA LEU A 120 2.55 20.70 -12.91
C LEU A 120 1.89 20.17 -11.63
N ASP A 121 2.68 20.03 -10.56
CA ASP A 121 2.21 19.53 -9.26
C ASP A 121 1.10 20.40 -8.64
N ARG A 122 1.11 21.71 -8.93
CA ARG A 122 0.15 22.64 -8.35
C ARG A 122 -1.13 22.71 -9.18
N VAL A 123 -2.26 22.40 -8.57
CA VAL A 123 -3.60 22.44 -9.22
C VAL A 123 -3.87 23.77 -9.94
N ARG A 124 -3.47 24.90 -9.35
CA ARG A 124 -3.62 26.22 -10.00
C ARG A 124 -2.83 26.31 -11.31
N ASP A 125 -1.59 25.85 -11.31
CA ASP A 125 -0.71 25.91 -12.48
C ASP A 125 -1.17 24.90 -13.55
N ALA A 126 -1.63 23.71 -13.14
CA ALA A 126 -2.23 22.72 -14.02
C ALA A 126 -3.52 23.23 -14.70
N VAL A 127 -4.39 23.93 -13.97
CA VAL A 127 -5.59 24.57 -14.53
C VAL A 127 -5.21 25.67 -15.52
N ILE A 128 -4.25 26.54 -15.18
CA ILE A 128 -3.76 27.59 -16.08
C ILE A 128 -3.11 26.99 -17.34
N GLY A 129 -2.30 25.94 -17.19
CA GLY A 129 -1.68 25.23 -18.30
C GLY A 129 -2.70 24.55 -19.21
N THR A 130 -3.76 23.96 -18.63
CA THR A 130 -4.87 23.36 -19.39
C THR A 130 -5.65 24.43 -20.15
N LEU A 131 -5.95 25.56 -19.51
CA LEU A 131 -6.58 26.72 -20.16
C LEU A 131 -5.74 27.26 -21.32
N ALA A 132 -4.41 27.38 -21.13
CA ALA A 132 -3.49 27.82 -22.17
C ALA A 132 -3.44 26.84 -23.35
N LEU A 133 -3.38 25.54 -23.08
CA LEU A 133 -3.41 24.50 -24.11
C LEU A 133 -4.72 24.52 -24.89
N THR A 134 -5.88 24.48 -24.22
CA THR A 134 -7.18 24.47 -24.90
C THR A 134 -7.44 25.78 -25.64
N GLY A 135 -7.07 26.92 -25.06
CA GLY A 135 -7.13 28.23 -25.72
C GLY A 135 -6.25 28.27 -26.98
N SER A 136 -5.02 27.76 -26.91
CA SER A 136 -4.13 27.70 -28.08
C SER A 136 -4.69 26.80 -29.18
N VAL A 137 -5.25 25.63 -28.83
CA VAL A 137 -5.90 24.75 -29.81
C VAL A 137 -7.15 25.40 -30.42
N ALA A 138 -7.91 26.17 -29.64
CA ALA A 138 -9.05 26.93 -30.18
C ALA A 138 -8.61 27.92 -31.26
N VAL A 139 -7.47 28.60 -31.06
CA VAL A 139 -6.86 29.45 -32.10
C VAL A 139 -6.50 28.63 -33.34
N GLY A 140 -5.92 27.44 -33.16
CA GLY A 140 -5.63 26.52 -34.27
C GLY A 140 -6.89 26.15 -35.08
N PHE A 141 -8.01 25.89 -34.40
CA PHE A 141 -9.31 25.62 -35.04
C PHE A 141 -9.81 26.81 -35.88
N VAL A 142 -9.72 28.02 -35.34
CA VAL A 142 -10.13 29.25 -36.04
C VAL A 142 -9.30 29.45 -37.32
N ILE A 143 -7.99 29.15 -37.26
CA ILE A 143 -7.11 29.22 -38.44
C ILE A 143 -7.49 28.15 -39.48
N SER A 144 -7.85 26.94 -39.04
CA SER A 144 -8.14 25.81 -39.93
C SER A 144 -9.49 25.93 -40.65
N PHE A 145 -10.55 26.37 -39.96
CA PHE A 145 -11.89 26.53 -40.56
C PHE A 145 -12.15 27.92 -41.16
N GLY A 146 -11.38 28.93 -40.79
CA GLY A 146 -11.71 30.33 -41.03
C GLY A 146 -12.87 30.82 -40.15
N ASP A 147 -13.20 32.10 -40.25
CA ASP A 147 -14.20 32.79 -39.42
C ASP A 147 -15.64 32.51 -39.90
N LEU A 148 -16.00 31.22 -39.99
CA LEU A 148 -17.32 30.76 -40.41
C LEU A 148 -18.30 30.91 -39.23
N PRO A 149 -19.33 31.79 -39.31
CA PRO A 149 -20.22 32.09 -38.18
C PRO A 149 -20.95 30.87 -37.61
N GLY A 150 -21.17 29.82 -38.44
CA GLY A 150 -21.81 28.57 -38.03
C GLY A 150 -20.88 27.57 -37.32
N ALA A 151 -19.56 27.74 -37.41
CA ALA A 151 -18.59 26.82 -36.80
C ALA A 151 -18.25 27.21 -35.35
N ILE A 152 -18.33 28.50 -35.02
CA ILE A 152 -18.00 29.05 -33.69
C ILE A 152 -18.79 28.37 -32.55
N PRO A 153 -20.13 28.17 -32.66
CA PRO A 153 -20.89 27.52 -31.58
C PRO A 153 -20.44 26.08 -31.33
N THR A 154 -20.22 25.31 -32.40
CA THR A 154 -19.76 23.91 -32.32
C THR A 154 -18.36 23.80 -31.74
N MET A 155 -17.44 24.70 -32.12
CA MET A 155 -16.10 24.80 -31.54
C MET A 155 -16.15 25.15 -30.06
N ALA A 156 -16.97 26.14 -29.68
CA ALA A 156 -17.10 26.56 -28.29
C ALA A 156 -17.62 25.41 -27.41
N VAL A 157 -18.61 24.65 -27.89
CA VAL A 157 -19.12 23.47 -27.18
C VAL A 157 -18.05 22.37 -27.08
N SER A 158 -17.38 22.05 -28.18
CA SER A 158 -16.32 21.01 -28.20
C SER A 158 -15.15 21.34 -27.28
N GLN A 159 -14.65 22.58 -27.34
CA GLN A 159 -13.54 23.05 -26.51
C GLN A 159 -13.96 23.19 -25.04
N GLY A 160 -15.19 23.66 -24.78
CA GLY A 160 -15.75 23.72 -23.44
C GLY A 160 -15.88 22.34 -22.80
N LEU A 161 -16.34 21.34 -23.57
CA LEU A 161 -16.43 19.95 -23.13
C LEU A 161 -15.05 19.35 -22.88
N SER A 162 -14.08 19.59 -23.77
CA SER A 162 -12.70 19.12 -23.62
C SER A 162 -12.03 19.71 -22.37
N LEU A 163 -12.15 21.04 -22.20
CA LEU A 163 -11.63 21.75 -21.04
C LEU A 163 -12.27 21.27 -19.73
N GLY A 164 -13.61 21.24 -19.69
CA GLY A 164 -14.36 20.82 -18.52
C GLY A 164 -14.06 19.37 -18.15
N GLY A 165 -14.04 18.47 -19.15
CA GLY A 165 -13.68 17.07 -18.97
C GLY A 165 -12.24 16.89 -18.47
N SER A 166 -11.29 17.62 -19.04
CA SER A 166 -9.89 17.59 -18.61
C SER A 166 -9.71 18.08 -17.18
N ILE A 167 -10.35 19.19 -16.79
CA ILE A 167 -10.24 19.73 -15.43
C ILE A 167 -10.92 18.77 -14.45
N ALA A 168 -12.11 18.26 -14.78
CA ALA A 168 -12.81 17.29 -13.94
C ALA A 168 -11.97 16.01 -13.73
N LEU A 169 -11.41 15.44 -14.80
CA LEU A 169 -10.53 14.27 -14.72
C LEU A 169 -9.24 14.57 -13.96
N GLY A 170 -8.58 15.69 -14.23
CA GLY A 170 -7.35 16.09 -13.52
C GLY A 170 -7.57 16.26 -12.02
N LEU A 171 -8.64 16.95 -11.62
CA LEU A 171 -9.03 17.09 -10.22
C LEU A 171 -9.40 15.75 -9.59
N TRP A 172 -10.14 14.90 -10.31
CA TRP A 172 -10.54 13.58 -9.82
C TRP A 172 -9.32 12.67 -9.59
N ILE A 173 -8.37 12.65 -10.54
CA ILE A 173 -7.11 11.90 -10.41
C ILE A 173 -6.31 12.41 -9.20
N THR A 174 -6.16 13.73 -9.06
CA THR A 174 -5.45 14.35 -7.93
C THR A 174 -6.10 13.96 -6.60
N ARG A 175 -7.43 14.05 -6.51
CA ARG A 175 -8.17 13.70 -5.30
C ARG A 175 -8.10 12.21 -4.95
N ILE A 176 -8.14 11.33 -5.95
CA ILE A 176 -7.96 9.89 -5.73
C ILE A 176 -6.57 9.61 -5.20
N ALA A 177 -5.55 10.31 -5.72
CA ALA A 177 -4.19 10.14 -5.26
C ALA A 177 -4.06 10.50 -3.78
N ASP A 178 -4.57 11.67 -3.37
CA ASP A 178 -4.54 12.11 -1.97
C ASP A 178 -5.26 11.10 -1.06
N LEU A 179 -6.44 10.65 -1.48
CA LEU A 179 -7.22 9.66 -0.73
C LEU A 179 -6.49 8.31 -0.61
N SER A 180 -5.76 7.90 -1.64
CA SER A 180 -4.97 6.66 -1.62
C SER A 180 -3.87 6.72 -0.58
N HIS A 181 -3.17 7.85 -0.47
CA HIS A 181 -2.13 8.06 0.53
C HIS A 181 -2.68 8.00 1.95
N GLU A 182 -3.79 8.70 2.20
CA GLU A 182 -4.45 8.69 3.51
C GLU A 182 -4.88 7.27 3.89
N ARG A 183 -5.50 6.53 2.95
CA ARG A 183 -5.90 5.14 3.17
C ARG A 183 -4.73 4.23 3.49
N LEU A 184 -3.62 4.35 2.78
CA LEU A 184 -2.44 3.50 2.99
C LEU A 184 -1.76 3.81 4.32
N HIS A 185 -1.71 5.09 4.71
CA HIS A 185 -1.22 5.48 6.03
C HIS A 185 -2.09 4.92 7.17
N LEU A 186 -3.42 5.01 7.03
CA LEU A 186 -4.36 4.44 8.01
C LEU A 186 -4.26 2.91 8.09
N LEU A 187 -4.09 2.25 6.95
CA LEU A 187 -3.97 0.79 6.89
C LEU A 187 -2.69 0.31 7.57
N GLU A 188 -1.58 1.03 7.40
CA GLU A 188 -0.33 0.75 8.11
C GLU A 188 -0.45 0.98 9.62
N GLY A 189 -1.14 2.06 10.02
CA GLY A 189 -1.48 2.30 11.42
C GLY A 189 -2.34 1.19 12.03
N LEU A 190 -3.34 0.70 11.30
CA LEU A 190 -4.22 -0.39 11.72
C LEU A 190 -3.45 -1.71 11.86
N ARG A 191 -2.57 -2.04 10.91
CA ARG A 191 -1.70 -3.23 10.99
C ARG A 191 -0.79 -3.18 12.22
N THR A 192 -0.19 -2.02 12.48
CA THR A 192 0.67 -1.81 13.65
C THR A 192 -0.11 -2.00 14.95
N ALA A 193 -1.31 -1.45 15.05
CA ALA A 193 -2.17 -1.61 16.22
C ALA A 193 -2.64 -3.06 16.41
N GLN A 194 -2.98 -3.77 15.33
CA GLN A 194 -3.34 -5.19 15.39
C GLN A 194 -2.19 -6.05 15.91
N ALA A 195 -0.97 -5.82 15.43
CA ALA A 195 0.22 -6.53 15.92
C ALA A 195 0.46 -6.28 17.42
N GLN A 196 0.24 -5.05 17.90
CA GLN A 196 0.34 -4.74 19.33
C GLN A 196 -0.74 -5.46 20.16
N VAL A 197 -1.99 -5.50 19.68
CA VAL A 197 -3.08 -6.20 20.37
C VAL A 197 -2.84 -7.71 20.41
N GLU A 198 -2.33 -8.30 19.32
CA GLU A 198 -1.98 -9.72 19.28
C GLU A 198 -0.89 -10.06 20.30
N GLU A 199 0.15 -9.24 20.38
CA GLU A 199 1.25 -9.44 21.33
C GLU A 199 0.77 -9.31 22.79
N LEU A 200 0.01 -8.26 23.11
CA LEU A 200 -0.58 -8.09 24.45
C LEU A 200 -1.55 -9.22 24.78
N GLY A 201 -2.33 -9.68 23.80
CA GLY A 201 -3.22 -10.82 23.94
C GLY A 201 -2.46 -12.11 24.25
N ARG A 202 -1.33 -12.34 23.59
CA ARG A 202 -0.44 -13.50 23.82
C ARG A 202 0.18 -13.46 25.21
N GLU A 203 0.68 -12.31 25.65
CA GLU A 203 1.23 -12.12 27.00
C GLU A 203 0.18 -12.31 28.10
N ALA A 204 -1.00 -11.68 27.92
CA ALA A 204 -2.11 -11.82 28.86
C ALA A 204 -2.65 -13.26 28.90
N GLY A 205 -2.70 -13.94 27.75
CA GLY A 205 -3.06 -15.36 27.67
C GLY A 205 -2.08 -16.24 28.43
N ALA A 206 -0.77 -16.05 28.21
CA ALA A 206 0.28 -16.80 28.91
C ALA A 206 0.31 -16.51 30.42
N ALA A 207 -0.03 -15.29 30.85
CA ALA A 207 -0.15 -14.96 32.27
C ALA A 207 -1.35 -15.67 32.91
N ARG A 208 -2.52 -15.61 32.26
CA ARG A 208 -3.75 -16.23 32.76
C ARG A 208 -3.61 -17.76 32.86
N GLU A 209 -2.95 -18.38 31.89
CA GLU A 209 -2.71 -19.82 31.93
C GLU A 209 -1.74 -20.22 33.04
N ARG A 210 -0.71 -19.41 33.31
CA ARG A 210 0.19 -19.62 34.46
C ARG A 210 -0.55 -19.52 35.79
N GLU A 211 -1.47 -18.57 35.94
CA GLU A 211 -2.29 -18.43 37.14
C GLU A 211 -3.23 -19.61 37.33
N ARG A 212 -3.93 -20.02 36.26
CA ARG A 212 -4.80 -21.21 36.26
C ARG A 212 -4.02 -22.47 36.65
N LEU A 213 -2.89 -22.69 36.01
CA LEU A 213 -2.05 -23.86 36.27
C LEU A 213 -1.49 -23.83 37.70
N SER A 214 -1.09 -22.66 38.22
CA SER A 214 -0.65 -22.55 39.61
C SER A 214 -1.76 -22.92 40.60
N ALA A 215 -3.01 -22.56 40.32
CA ALA A 215 -4.15 -22.94 41.15
C ALA A 215 -4.41 -24.45 41.10
N ASP A 216 -4.46 -25.04 39.89
CA ASP A 216 -4.66 -26.49 39.70
C ASP A 216 -3.56 -27.31 40.42
N ILE A 217 -2.30 -26.85 40.35
CA ILE A 217 -1.17 -27.47 41.06
C ILE A 217 -1.33 -27.34 42.57
N HIS A 218 -1.71 -26.15 43.06
CA HIS A 218 -1.89 -25.90 44.49
C HIS A 218 -2.97 -26.80 45.07
N ASP A 219 -4.11 -26.95 44.39
CA ASP A 219 -5.21 -27.80 44.83
C ASP A 219 -4.79 -29.27 44.91
N THR A 220 -4.04 -29.75 43.90
CA THR A 220 -3.52 -31.13 43.88
C THR A 220 -2.54 -31.36 45.04
N VAL A 221 -1.57 -30.45 45.23
CA VAL A 221 -0.59 -30.56 46.33
C VAL A 221 -1.28 -30.49 47.70
N ALA A 222 -2.26 -29.60 47.86
CA ALA A 222 -3.01 -29.47 49.10
C ALA A 222 -3.83 -30.74 49.41
N GLN A 223 -4.40 -31.37 48.38
CA GLN A 223 -5.11 -32.64 48.50
C GLN A 223 -4.17 -33.76 48.97
N ASP A 224 -3.01 -33.94 48.33
CA ASP A 224 -2.03 -34.97 48.69
C ASP A 224 -1.53 -34.79 50.13
N LEU A 225 -1.18 -33.56 50.51
CA LEU A 225 -0.74 -33.23 51.87
C LEU A 225 -1.82 -33.52 52.91
N THR A 226 -3.09 -33.24 52.59
CA THR A 226 -4.22 -33.56 53.47
C THR A 226 -4.34 -35.07 53.69
N GLY A 227 -4.19 -35.87 52.63
CA GLY A 227 -4.16 -37.33 52.71
C GLY A 227 -3.05 -37.84 53.62
N LEU A 228 -1.82 -37.30 53.47
CA LEU A 228 -0.68 -37.64 54.33
C LEU A 228 -0.91 -37.27 55.80
N VAL A 229 -1.49 -36.08 56.06
CA VAL A 229 -1.84 -35.67 57.43
C VAL A 229 -2.86 -36.62 58.05
N MET A 230 -3.87 -37.05 57.29
CA MET A 230 -4.88 -38.01 57.75
C MET A 230 -4.27 -39.39 58.07
N LEU A 231 -3.33 -39.88 57.25
CA LEU A 231 -2.57 -41.10 57.52
C LEU A 231 -1.71 -40.97 58.79
N ALA A 232 -0.99 -39.86 58.95
CA ALA A 232 -0.21 -39.60 60.16
C ALA A 232 -1.09 -39.54 61.43
N GLN A 233 -2.27 -38.91 61.34
CA GLN A 233 -3.24 -38.86 62.44
C GLN A 233 -3.84 -40.24 62.76
N ARG A 234 -4.04 -41.09 61.74
CA ARG A 234 -4.46 -42.48 61.91
C ARG A 234 -3.39 -43.27 62.66
N GLY A 235 -2.13 -43.23 62.21
CA GLY A 235 -1.03 -43.91 62.90
C GLY A 235 -0.92 -43.47 64.36
N ARG A 236 -0.97 -42.16 64.64
CA ARG A 236 -0.97 -41.65 66.04
C ARG A 236 -2.10 -42.20 66.92
N ARG A 237 -3.26 -42.56 66.34
CA ARG A 237 -4.36 -43.20 67.08
C ARG A 237 -4.07 -44.68 67.33
N GLU A 238 -3.60 -45.41 66.32
CA GLU A 238 -3.20 -46.82 66.42
C GLU A 238 -2.08 -47.01 67.48
N LEU A 239 -1.10 -46.08 67.57
CA LEU A 239 -0.07 -46.09 68.63
C LEU A 239 -0.67 -46.05 70.04
N ARG A 240 -1.64 -45.16 70.23
CA ARG A 240 -2.28 -44.95 71.53
C ARG A 240 -3.18 -46.12 71.92
N GLY A 241 -3.68 -46.86 70.93
CA GLY A 241 -4.46 -48.08 71.12
C GLY A 241 -3.61 -49.33 71.41
N GLY A 242 -2.28 -49.27 71.23
CA GLY A 242 -1.39 -50.42 71.38
C GLY A 242 -1.38 -51.36 70.17
N GLU A 243 -1.89 -50.92 69.03
CA GLU A 243 -2.03 -51.68 67.79
C GLU A 243 -0.77 -51.52 66.90
N THR A 244 0.35 -52.09 67.33
CA THR A 244 1.66 -51.89 66.67
C THR A 244 1.68 -52.35 65.21
N ASP A 245 1.05 -53.49 64.89
CA ASP A 245 1.04 -54.01 63.51
C ASP A 245 0.21 -53.12 62.57
N ALA A 246 -0.88 -52.54 63.06
CA ALA A 246 -1.70 -51.59 62.30
C ALA A 246 -0.96 -50.27 62.06
N MET A 247 -0.23 -49.79 63.07
CA MET A 247 0.64 -48.61 62.96
C MET A 247 1.70 -48.80 61.87
N ASP A 248 2.42 -49.93 61.88
CA ASP A 248 3.48 -50.18 60.89
C ASP A 248 2.91 -50.19 59.45
N ALA A 249 1.71 -50.77 59.25
CA ALA A 249 1.02 -50.71 57.96
C ALA A 249 0.62 -49.28 57.56
N THR A 250 0.14 -48.46 58.50
CA THR A 250 -0.19 -47.05 58.25
C THR A 250 1.05 -46.21 57.94
N LEU A 251 2.18 -46.47 58.60
CA LEU A 251 3.46 -45.81 58.32
C LEU A 251 4.00 -46.18 56.93
N ALA A 252 3.87 -47.44 56.52
CA ALA A 252 4.23 -47.88 55.18
C ALA A 252 3.39 -47.14 54.11
N GLN A 253 2.08 -47.02 54.32
CA GLN A 253 1.19 -46.25 53.43
C GLN A 253 1.52 -44.75 53.39
N LEU A 254 1.89 -44.16 54.54
CA LEU A 254 2.34 -42.77 54.62
C LEU A 254 3.63 -42.55 53.83
N GLU A 255 4.61 -43.45 53.97
CA GLU A 255 5.89 -43.36 53.27
C GLU A 255 5.72 -43.55 51.75
N GLU A 256 4.91 -44.52 51.34
CA GLU A 256 4.57 -44.76 49.94
C GLU A 256 3.84 -43.55 49.34
N GLY A 257 2.79 -43.06 50.01
CA GLY A 257 2.07 -41.85 49.57
C GLY A 257 2.95 -40.61 49.50
N ALA A 258 3.88 -40.43 50.44
CA ALA A 258 4.80 -39.29 50.43
C ALA A 258 5.81 -39.37 49.26
N ARG A 259 6.30 -40.57 48.93
CA ARG A 259 7.16 -40.79 47.76
C ARG A 259 6.41 -40.54 46.45
N ASP A 260 5.15 -40.97 46.38
CA ASP A 260 4.33 -40.81 45.19
C ASP A 260 3.99 -39.32 44.97
N ALA A 261 3.52 -38.61 46.01
CA ALA A 261 3.26 -37.17 45.96
C ALA A 261 4.51 -36.36 45.57
N LEU A 262 5.69 -36.73 46.08
CA LEU A 262 6.95 -36.08 45.70
C LEU A 262 7.31 -36.34 44.22
N THR A 263 7.08 -37.56 43.73
CA THR A 263 7.34 -37.93 42.33
C THR A 263 6.39 -37.19 41.39
N GLN A 264 5.10 -37.16 41.73
CA GLN A 264 4.07 -36.47 40.97
C GLN A 264 4.30 -34.96 40.94
N THR A 265 4.61 -34.34 42.08
CA THR A 265 4.94 -32.90 42.16
C THR A 265 6.17 -32.58 41.28
N ARG A 266 7.23 -33.40 41.33
CA ARG A 266 8.41 -33.21 40.48
C ARG A 266 8.09 -33.34 39.00
N ALA A 267 7.26 -34.31 38.62
CA ALA A 267 6.82 -34.49 37.24
C ALA A 267 6.02 -33.29 36.73
N ILE A 268 5.11 -32.76 37.54
CA ILE A 268 4.31 -31.57 37.19
C ILE A 268 5.20 -30.33 37.04
N VAL A 269 6.13 -30.08 37.97
CA VAL A 269 7.09 -28.97 37.86
C VAL A 269 7.96 -29.10 36.61
N ALA A 270 8.43 -30.31 36.28
CA ALA A 270 9.21 -30.55 35.06
C ALA A 270 8.40 -30.32 33.79
N ALA A 271 7.12 -30.66 33.77
CA ALA A 271 6.21 -30.43 32.64
C ALA A 271 5.81 -28.95 32.47
N THR A 272 5.86 -28.18 33.56
CA THR A 272 5.47 -26.76 33.60
C THR A 272 6.64 -25.81 33.34
N ALA A 273 7.87 -26.32 33.44
CA ALA A 273 9.07 -25.54 33.12
C ALA A 273 9.03 -25.06 31.66
N PRO A 274 9.46 -23.83 31.36
CA PRO A 274 9.49 -23.33 29.99
C PRO A 274 10.34 -24.26 29.12
N MET A 275 9.73 -25.03 28.24
CA MET A 275 10.46 -25.73 27.19
C MET A 275 10.86 -24.67 26.17
N GLU A 276 12.15 -24.33 26.10
CA GLU A 276 12.66 -23.60 24.94
C GLU A 276 12.38 -24.45 23.70
N LEU A 277 11.37 -24.04 22.94
CA LEU A 277 11.07 -24.55 21.60
C LEU A 277 12.11 -23.96 20.63
N THR A 278 13.39 -24.25 20.85
CA THR A 278 14.50 -23.75 20.01
C THR A 278 14.41 -24.25 18.57
N ASP A 279 13.81 -25.42 18.35
CA ASP A 279 13.65 -26.05 17.02
C ASP A 279 12.19 -26.10 16.51
N GLY A 280 11.26 -25.40 17.19
CA GLY A 280 9.84 -25.37 16.82
C GLY A 280 9.01 -26.61 17.20
N LEU A 281 7.68 -26.47 17.07
CA LEU A 281 6.68 -27.43 17.56
C LEU A 281 6.80 -28.82 16.91
N GLY A 282 7.22 -28.90 15.65
CA GLY A 282 7.39 -30.16 14.93
C GLY A 282 8.49 -31.06 15.52
N ALA A 283 9.64 -30.49 15.88
CA ALA A 283 10.74 -31.21 16.50
C ALA A 283 10.40 -31.66 17.94
N ALA A 284 9.57 -30.89 18.64
CA ALA A 284 9.08 -31.25 19.96
C ALA A 284 8.10 -32.45 19.91
N LEU A 285 7.14 -32.45 18.98
CA LEU A 285 6.19 -33.54 18.80
C LEU A 285 6.86 -34.84 18.32
N ALA A 286 7.87 -34.76 17.46
CA ALA A 286 8.63 -35.93 17.00
C ALA A 286 9.39 -36.64 18.14
N ARG A 287 9.94 -35.89 19.12
CA ARG A 287 10.58 -36.46 20.32
C ARG A 287 9.57 -37.11 21.27
N LEU A 288 8.35 -36.58 21.35
CA LEU A 288 7.30 -37.13 22.21
C LEU A 288 6.76 -38.46 21.66
N GLY A 289 6.57 -38.57 20.34
CA GLY A 289 6.14 -39.81 19.69
C GLY A 289 7.21 -40.92 19.63
N ALA A 290 8.44 -40.60 20.01
CA ALA A 290 9.56 -41.56 20.10
C ALA A 290 9.77 -42.12 21.52
N ARG A 291 9.02 -41.64 22.52
CA ARG A 291 8.96 -42.21 23.88
C ARG A 291 7.76 -43.12 24.02
#